data_AF-A0AAW2K664-F1
#
_entry.id   AF-A0AAW2K664-F1
#
_cell.length_a   1.000
_cell.length_b   1.000
_cell.length_c   1.000
_cell.angle_alpha   90.00
_cell.angle_beta   90.00
_cell.angle_gamma   90.00
#
_symmetry.space_group_name_H-M   'P 1'
#
loop_
_entity.id
_entity.type
_entity.pdbx_description
1 polymer ?
#
loop_
_entity_poly.entity_id
_entity_poly.type
_entity_poly.pdbx_seq_one_letter_code
_entity_poly.pdbx_strand_id
1 'polypeptide(L)'
;MEKYLSAIKDPDQRFGAFMAPLTSGRVTIAVSAIYSAKISLAIAIRYSLTRRAFSIAPNAPEVLLLDYPSHQRRLLPLLAKTYAMSFAGNYLKQLYVKRTPQLIKTIHVVSSGFKAILTWHNMRTLQECREACGGQGLKTENRIGQLKGEFDVQSTFEGDNNVLMQQVSKALLAEYVAVKRKNKPFKELGLEHMNKSCPIIPSQLTVSTARSAQFQNDIFCLRERDLLNRFAAEVSRYQAQGESKESAFIASYQLAEDLGRAFTDRAILQTFIEAENNVTDAPLKNVLSLLRSMYVLVTLDEDASFLRYSYLTTENAATVRKEVAKLCSEIRPHALALVSSLGIPDAFLSPIAFDWVAANSWSTVQN
;
A
#
# COMPACT_ATOMS: atom_id res chain seq x y z
N MET A 1 -9.62 -21.42 -39.66
CA MET A 1 -9.31 -21.40 -38.21
C MET A 1 -7.94 -22.03 -38.03
N GLU A 2 -6.89 -21.23 -37.91
CA GLU A 2 -5.58 -21.74 -37.53
C GLU A 2 -5.63 -22.23 -36.08
N LYS A 3 -5.32 -23.51 -35.86
CA LYS A 3 -5.19 -24.06 -34.52
C LYS A 3 -3.82 -23.65 -33.98
N TYR A 4 -3.79 -22.78 -32.98
CA TYR A 4 -2.57 -22.45 -32.25
C TYR A 4 -1.97 -23.72 -31.61
N LEU A 5 -0.77 -24.10 -32.06
CA LEU A 5 0.01 -25.22 -31.54
C LEU A 5 1.18 -24.66 -30.72
N SER A 6 1.22 -24.97 -29.41
CA SER A 6 2.31 -24.57 -28.53
C SER A 6 3.32 -25.70 -28.35
N ALA A 7 4.60 -25.39 -28.42
CA ALA A 7 5.68 -26.35 -28.13
C ALA A 7 5.75 -26.75 -26.65
N ILE A 8 5.14 -25.98 -25.74
CA ILE A 8 5.09 -26.28 -24.31
C ILE A 8 3.87 -27.16 -24.02
N LYS A 9 4.11 -28.45 -23.74
CA LYS A 9 3.04 -29.43 -23.50
C LYS A 9 2.28 -29.18 -22.21
N ASP A 10 2.99 -28.82 -21.15
CA ASP A 10 2.40 -28.57 -19.83
C ASP A 10 1.64 -27.23 -19.78
N PRO A 11 0.33 -27.22 -19.45
CA PRO A 11 -0.47 -26.00 -19.43
C PRO A 11 0.03 -24.93 -18.46
N ASP A 12 0.57 -25.32 -17.30
CA ASP A 12 1.05 -24.37 -16.28
C ASP A 12 2.38 -23.74 -16.71
N GLN A 13 3.28 -24.51 -17.30
CA GLN A 13 4.49 -23.99 -17.92
C GLN A 13 4.18 -23.06 -19.09
N ARG A 14 3.14 -23.37 -19.88
CA ARG A 14 2.71 -22.52 -21.00
C ARG A 14 2.14 -21.20 -20.52
N PHE A 15 1.27 -21.24 -19.51
CA PHE A 15 0.74 -20.04 -18.85
C PHE A 15 1.88 -19.19 -18.27
N GLY A 16 2.82 -19.83 -17.58
CA GLY A 16 4.00 -19.18 -17.02
C GLY A 16 4.88 -18.51 -18.07
N ALA A 17 5.16 -19.19 -19.18
CA ALA A 17 5.91 -18.63 -20.29
C ALA A 17 5.21 -17.42 -20.92
N PHE A 18 3.89 -17.49 -21.09
CA PHE A 18 3.09 -16.39 -21.64
C PHE A 18 3.01 -15.17 -20.70
N MET A 19 2.95 -15.40 -19.38
CA MET A 19 2.85 -14.34 -18.38
C MET A 19 4.21 -13.77 -17.92
N ALA A 20 5.32 -14.41 -18.28
CA ALA A 20 6.65 -14.03 -17.78
C ALA A 20 7.04 -12.58 -18.09
N PRO A 21 6.86 -12.04 -19.31
CA PRO A 21 7.19 -10.65 -19.60
C PRO A 21 6.38 -9.66 -18.75
N LEU A 22 5.06 -9.88 -18.66
CA LEU A 22 4.14 -9.01 -17.89
C LEU A 22 4.47 -9.02 -16.39
N THR A 23 4.85 -10.19 -15.88
CA THR A 23 5.22 -10.35 -14.47
C THR A 23 6.47 -9.54 -14.12
N SER A 24 7.51 -9.59 -14.98
CA SER A 24 8.72 -8.78 -14.80
C SER A 24 8.43 -7.28 -14.84
N GLY A 25 7.56 -6.85 -15.76
CA GLY A 25 7.10 -5.47 -15.87
C GLY A 25 6.40 -5.00 -14.59
N ARG A 26 5.44 -5.78 -14.08
CA ARG A 26 4.71 -5.48 -12.84
C ARG A 26 5.62 -5.37 -11.62
N VAL A 27 6.59 -6.27 -11.48
CA VAL A 27 7.59 -6.22 -10.39
C VAL A 27 8.38 -4.90 -10.44
N THR A 28 8.85 -4.54 -11.64
CA THR A 28 9.64 -3.32 -11.84
C THR A 28 8.84 -2.05 -11.55
N ILE A 29 7.61 -1.98 -12.07
CA ILE A 29 6.71 -0.84 -11.87
C ILE A 29 6.33 -0.69 -10.40
N ALA A 30 5.91 -1.77 -9.73
CA ALA A 30 5.53 -1.73 -8.32
C ALA A 30 6.66 -1.18 -7.44
N VAL A 31 7.90 -1.63 -7.68
CA VAL A 31 9.08 -1.19 -6.93
C VAL A 31 9.45 0.25 -7.27
N SER A 32 9.42 0.63 -8.55
CA SER A 32 9.70 1.99 -9.04
C SER A 32 8.74 3.02 -8.44
N ALA A 33 7.45 2.68 -8.33
CA ALA A 33 6.43 3.52 -7.72
C ALA A 33 6.78 3.87 -6.26
N ILE A 34 7.35 2.93 -5.50
CA ILE A 34 7.76 3.20 -4.12
C ILE A 34 9.05 4.01 -4.03
N TYR A 35 9.97 3.90 -4.98
CA TYR A 35 11.15 4.78 -5.02
C TYR A 35 10.78 6.25 -5.32
N SER A 36 9.85 6.51 -6.23
CA SER A 36 9.36 7.88 -6.49
C SER A 36 8.58 8.46 -5.30
N ALA A 37 7.76 7.65 -4.62
CA ALA A 37 7.12 8.03 -3.36
C ALA A 37 8.16 8.41 -2.28
N LYS A 38 9.22 7.61 -2.11
CA LYS A 38 10.33 7.90 -1.17
C LYS A 38 11.00 9.24 -1.44
N ILE A 39 11.34 9.53 -2.71
CA ILE A 39 11.99 10.77 -3.11
C ILE A 39 11.10 11.97 -2.78
N SER A 40 9.84 11.94 -3.20
CA SER A 40 8.92 13.06 -2.97
C SER A 40 8.61 13.31 -1.49
N LEU A 41 8.45 12.24 -0.70
CA LEU A 41 8.28 12.36 0.75
C LEU A 41 9.52 12.92 1.43
N ALA A 42 10.72 12.50 1.02
CA ALA A 42 11.97 13.04 1.57
C ALA A 42 12.10 14.54 1.30
N ILE A 43 11.77 14.98 0.08
CA ILE A 43 11.76 16.40 -0.27
C ILE A 43 10.72 17.16 0.57
N ALA A 44 9.47 16.71 0.58
CA ALA A 44 8.38 17.41 1.24
C ALA A 44 8.55 17.48 2.76
N ILE A 45 9.03 16.40 3.39
CA ILE A 45 9.26 16.35 4.84
C ILE A 45 10.44 17.24 5.23
N ARG A 46 11.57 17.17 4.51
CA ARG A 46 12.73 18.05 4.79
C ARG A 46 12.37 19.52 4.63
N TYR A 47 11.63 19.87 3.56
CA TYR A 47 11.10 21.22 3.38
C TYR A 47 10.18 21.63 4.54
N SER A 48 9.27 20.74 4.97
CA SER A 48 8.32 21.04 6.04
C SER A 48 8.95 21.17 7.43
N LEU A 49 10.19 20.67 7.60
CA LEU A 49 10.99 20.80 8.82
C LEU A 49 11.82 22.10 8.86
N THR A 50 11.87 22.86 7.78
CA THR A 50 12.62 24.14 7.69
C THR A 50 11.72 25.32 7.33
N ARG A 51 10.66 25.09 6.57
CA ARG A 51 9.69 26.13 6.20
C ARG A 51 8.77 26.45 7.39
N ARG A 52 8.70 27.74 7.72
CA ARG A 52 7.74 28.29 8.68
C ARG A 52 6.61 29.05 7.96
N ALA A 53 5.42 29.07 8.55
CA ALA A 53 4.31 29.89 8.10
C ALA A 53 3.32 30.10 9.24
N PHE A 54 2.84 31.33 9.38
CA PHE A 54 1.86 31.76 10.38
C PHE A 54 2.34 31.58 11.84
N SER A 55 1.86 32.46 12.72
CA SER A 55 2.16 32.43 14.16
C SER A 55 0.92 32.06 14.96
N ILE A 56 1.12 31.31 16.05
CA ILE A 56 0.01 30.89 16.95
C ILE A 56 -0.48 32.06 17.81
N ALA A 57 0.37 33.05 18.05
CA ALA A 57 0.06 34.25 18.81
C ALA A 57 0.68 35.49 18.16
N PRO A 58 0.12 36.70 18.40
CA PRO A 58 0.76 37.94 17.98
C PRO A 58 2.21 38.01 18.49
N ASN A 59 3.14 38.41 17.61
CA ASN A 59 4.58 38.52 17.89
C ASN A 59 5.31 37.20 18.26
N ALA A 60 4.66 36.03 18.14
CA ALA A 60 5.35 34.74 18.26
C ALA A 60 6.06 34.39 16.94
N PRO A 61 7.17 33.62 16.99
CA PRO A 61 7.79 33.12 15.76
C PRO A 61 6.82 32.24 14.98
N GLU A 62 6.95 32.26 13.65
CA GLU A 62 6.16 31.38 12.80
C GLU A 62 6.44 29.91 13.09
N VAL A 63 5.44 29.06 12.88
CA VAL A 63 5.52 27.63 13.18
C VAL A 63 6.01 26.85 11.96
N LEU A 64 6.81 25.79 12.19
CA LEU A 64 7.23 24.88 11.12
C LEU A 64 6.01 24.18 10.51
N LEU A 65 6.01 23.98 9.20
CA LEU A 65 4.89 23.31 8.55
C LEU A 65 4.60 21.93 9.16
N LEU A 66 5.63 21.12 9.44
CA LEU A 66 5.44 19.79 10.03
C LEU A 66 5.01 19.81 11.52
N ASP A 67 4.92 20.97 12.16
CA ASP A 67 4.39 21.08 13.53
C ASP A 67 2.86 21.24 13.54
N TYR A 68 2.24 21.56 12.41
CA TYR A 68 0.78 21.57 12.28
C TYR A 68 0.22 20.14 12.21
N PRO A 69 -0.76 19.76 13.06
CA PRO A 69 -1.39 18.43 13.00
C PRO A 69 -2.01 18.11 11.63
N SER A 70 -2.56 19.12 10.96
CA SER A 70 -3.10 18.99 9.60
C SER A 70 -2.01 18.59 8.60
N HIS A 71 -0.84 19.21 8.66
CA HIS A 71 0.29 18.90 7.77
C HIS A 71 0.90 17.53 8.08
N GLN A 72 0.97 17.16 9.36
CA GLN A 72 1.37 15.82 9.78
C GLN A 72 0.44 14.74 9.22
N ARG A 73 -0.89 14.94 9.30
CA ARG A 73 -1.91 14.00 8.77
C ARG A 73 -1.79 13.79 7.26
N ARG A 74 -1.30 14.79 6.52
CA ARG A 74 -1.05 14.68 5.08
C ARG A 74 0.16 13.78 4.78
N LEU A 75 1.30 14.01 5.42
CA LEU A 75 2.58 13.39 5.02
C LEU A 75 2.95 12.12 5.80
N LEU A 76 2.72 12.08 7.12
CA LEU A 76 3.24 11.00 7.97
C LEU A 76 2.54 9.64 7.74
N PRO A 77 1.23 9.58 7.48
CA PRO A 77 0.60 8.31 7.09
C PRO A 77 1.08 7.80 5.73
N LEU A 78 1.37 8.69 4.78
CA LEU A 78 1.95 8.31 3.49
C LEU A 78 3.38 7.78 3.65
N LEU A 79 4.17 8.35 4.57
CA LEU A 79 5.49 7.84 4.93
C LEU A 79 5.39 6.43 5.49
N ALA A 80 4.50 6.18 6.45
CA ALA A 80 4.29 4.85 7.02
C ALA A 80 3.84 3.82 5.97
N LYS A 81 2.90 4.18 5.09
CA LYS A 81 2.51 3.34 3.94
C LYS A 81 3.70 3.04 3.02
N THR A 82 4.55 4.03 2.75
CA THR A 82 5.76 3.87 1.92
C THR A 82 6.76 2.89 2.55
N TYR A 83 6.91 2.90 3.87
CA TYR A 83 7.71 1.90 4.59
C TYR A 83 7.14 0.49 4.46
N ALA A 84 5.84 0.32 4.72
CA ALA A 84 5.15 -0.96 4.58
C ALA A 84 5.30 -1.52 3.16
N MET A 85 5.04 -0.67 2.16
CA MET A 85 5.14 -1.03 0.76
C MET A 85 6.58 -1.21 0.28
N SER A 86 7.58 -0.65 0.97
CA SER A 86 8.99 -0.93 0.70
C SER A 86 9.37 -2.36 1.12
N PHE A 87 8.86 -2.85 2.25
CA PHE A 87 9.03 -4.27 2.63
C PHE A 87 8.33 -5.18 1.62
N ALA A 88 7.11 -4.83 1.22
CA ALA A 88 6.36 -5.54 0.18
C ALA A 88 7.11 -5.58 -1.16
N GLY A 89 7.67 -4.46 -1.61
CA GLY A 89 8.48 -4.39 -2.82
C GLY A 89 9.76 -5.24 -2.74
N ASN A 90 10.41 -5.27 -1.57
CA ASN A 90 11.56 -6.13 -1.34
C ASN A 90 11.19 -7.62 -1.37
N TYR A 91 10.08 -7.98 -0.73
CA TYR A 91 9.53 -9.34 -0.80
C TYR A 91 9.22 -9.74 -2.25
N LEU A 92 8.56 -8.87 -3.02
CA LEU A 92 8.21 -9.15 -4.42
C LEU A 92 9.45 -9.36 -5.30
N LYS A 93 10.51 -8.56 -5.11
CA LYS A 93 11.81 -8.79 -5.78
C LYS A 93 12.38 -10.16 -5.44
N GLN A 94 12.40 -10.53 -4.16
CA GLN A 94 12.93 -11.81 -3.71
C GLN A 94 12.10 -12.99 -4.26
N LEU A 95 10.77 -12.86 -4.23
CA LEU A 95 9.86 -13.86 -4.79
C LEU A 95 10.09 -14.05 -6.30
N TYR A 96 10.32 -12.96 -7.04
CA TYR A 96 10.60 -13.02 -8.47
C TYR A 96 11.98 -13.63 -8.79
N VAL A 97 13.02 -13.28 -8.03
CA VAL A 97 14.38 -13.83 -8.24
C VAL A 97 14.45 -15.31 -7.89
N LYS A 98 13.75 -15.73 -6.82
CA LYS A 98 13.70 -17.13 -6.35
C LYS A 98 12.57 -17.94 -6.98
N ARG A 99 11.99 -17.47 -8.09
CA ARG A 99 10.81 -18.07 -8.69
C ARG A 99 11.08 -19.51 -9.13
N THR A 100 10.18 -20.41 -8.75
CA THR A 100 10.08 -21.77 -9.27
C THR A 100 8.80 -21.90 -10.09
N PRO A 101 8.65 -22.95 -10.92
CA PRO A 101 7.40 -23.18 -11.67
C PRO A 101 6.15 -23.17 -10.78
N GLN A 102 6.25 -23.67 -9.54
CA GLN A 102 5.15 -23.72 -8.58
C GLN A 102 4.75 -22.33 -8.05
N LEU A 103 5.68 -21.36 -8.05
CA LEU A 103 5.44 -20.00 -7.56
C LEU A 103 4.89 -19.06 -8.63
N ILE A 104 4.83 -19.47 -9.90
CA ILE A 104 4.41 -18.60 -11.01
C ILE A 104 3.02 -18.01 -10.77
N LYS A 105 2.05 -18.84 -10.34
CA LYS A 105 0.69 -18.38 -10.01
C LYS A 105 0.71 -17.36 -8.87
N THR A 106 1.42 -17.64 -7.78
CA THR A 106 1.56 -16.74 -6.63
C THR A 106 2.19 -15.42 -7.03
N ILE A 107 3.30 -15.44 -7.77
CA ILE A 107 3.98 -14.23 -8.24
C ILE A 107 3.05 -13.42 -9.12
N HIS A 108 2.31 -14.05 -10.02
CA HIS A 108 1.38 -13.37 -10.90
C HIS A 108 0.28 -12.64 -10.10
N VAL A 109 -0.33 -13.29 -9.11
CA VAL A 109 -1.37 -12.69 -8.26
C VAL A 109 -0.79 -11.57 -7.38
N VAL A 110 0.32 -11.82 -6.67
CA VAL A 110 0.94 -10.83 -5.78
C VAL A 110 1.45 -9.63 -6.56
N SER A 111 2.10 -9.84 -7.72
CA SER A 111 2.58 -8.73 -8.55
C SER A 111 1.44 -7.88 -9.11
N SER A 112 0.30 -8.48 -9.48
CA SER A 112 -0.91 -7.73 -9.86
C SER A 112 -1.43 -6.86 -8.72
N GLY A 113 -1.56 -7.46 -7.52
CA GLY A 113 -1.98 -6.75 -6.31
C GLY A 113 -1.05 -5.57 -5.98
N PHE A 114 0.24 -5.88 -5.86
CA PHE A 114 1.25 -4.90 -5.45
C PHE A 114 1.40 -3.80 -6.48
N LYS A 115 1.45 -4.11 -7.78
CA LYS A 115 1.52 -3.07 -8.82
C LYS A 115 0.37 -2.09 -8.68
N ALA A 116 -0.87 -2.57 -8.55
CA ALA A 116 -2.02 -1.69 -8.45
C ALA A 116 -2.00 -0.81 -7.18
N ILE A 117 -1.82 -1.41 -6.01
CA ILE A 117 -1.84 -0.66 -4.74
C ILE A 117 -0.64 0.28 -4.61
N LEU A 118 0.56 -0.15 -4.98
CA LEU A 118 1.77 0.68 -4.85
C LEU A 118 1.77 1.86 -5.83
N THR A 119 1.22 1.71 -7.04
CA THR A 119 1.12 2.80 -8.01
C THR A 119 0.02 3.80 -7.66
N TRP A 120 -1.14 3.35 -7.15
CA TRP A 120 -2.14 4.26 -6.58
C TRP A 120 -1.59 5.04 -5.38
N HIS A 121 -0.86 4.36 -4.49
CA HIS A 121 -0.19 5.01 -3.36
C HIS A 121 0.84 6.06 -3.83
N ASN A 122 1.62 5.74 -4.86
CA ASN A 122 2.57 6.68 -5.44
C ASN A 122 1.89 7.94 -5.99
N MET A 123 0.80 7.79 -6.75
CA MET A 123 0.07 8.94 -7.30
C MET A 123 -0.50 9.85 -6.22
N ARG A 124 -1.10 9.26 -5.17
CA ARG A 124 -1.56 10.02 -4.01
C ARG A 124 -0.40 10.71 -3.31
N THR A 125 0.71 10.01 -3.13
CA THR A 125 1.89 10.55 -2.44
C THR A 125 2.51 11.72 -3.18
N LEU A 126 2.73 11.59 -4.49
CA LEU A 126 3.28 12.66 -5.32
C LEU A 126 2.38 13.89 -5.33
N GLN A 127 1.06 13.70 -5.42
CA GLN A 127 0.11 14.81 -5.36
C GLN A 127 0.16 15.54 -4.01
N GLU A 128 0.09 14.80 -2.90
CA GLU A 128 0.12 15.38 -1.56
C GLU A 128 1.44 16.07 -1.26
N CYS A 129 2.58 15.47 -1.62
CA CYS A 129 3.91 16.08 -1.48
C CYS A 129 4.01 17.40 -2.27
N ARG A 130 3.47 17.44 -3.50
CA ARG A 130 3.48 18.65 -4.33
C ARG A 130 2.71 19.78 -3.66
N GLU A 131 1.50 19.49 -3.18
CA GLU A 131 0.64 20.46 -2.53
C GLU A 131 1.15 20.88 -1.15
N ALA A 132 1.74 19.96 -0.38
CA ALA A 132 2.34 20.24 0.92
C ALA A 132 3.56 21.17 0.81
N CYS A 133 4.23 21.20 -0.35
CA CYS A 133 5.29 22.16 -0.65
C CYS A 133 4.79 23.53 -1.15
N GLY A 134 3.47 23.72 -1.30
CA GLY A 134 2.88 24.96 -1.81
C GLY A 134 3.44 25.35 -3.19
N GLY A 135 3.71 26.64 -3.41
CA GLY A 135 4.29 27.13 -4.67
C GLY A 135 5.64 26.50 -5.03
N GLN A 136 6.44 26.10 -4.03
CA GLN A 136 7.71 25.43 -4.26
C GLN A 136 7.54 24.06 -4.93
N GLY A 137 6.42 23.37 -4.66
CA GLY A 137 6.12 22.07 -5.28
C GLY A 137 5.80 22.16 -6.78
N LEU A 138 5.47 23.35 -7.30
CA LEU A 138 5.24 23.58 -8.73
C LEU A 138 6.52 23.87 -9.51
N LYS A 139 7.60 24.28 -8.84
CA LYS A 139 8.83 24.63 -9.52
C LYS A 139 9.51 23.38 -10.09
N THR A 140 9.89 23.45 -11.36
CA THR A 140 10.58 22.39 -12.09
C THR A 140 11.87 21.93 -11.37
N GLU A 141 12.64 22.86 -10.81
CA GLU A 141 13.87 22.56 -10.04
C GLU A 141 13.61 21.64 -8.83
N ASN A 142 12.39 21.65 -8.30
CA ASN A 142 11.99 20.85 -7.16
C ASN A 142 11.36 19.50 -7.54
N ARG A 143 11.28 19.17 -8.84
CA ARG A 143 11.02 17.84 -9.42
C ARG A 143 9.74 17.08 -9.00
N ILE A 144 9.03 17.43 -7.92
CA ILE A 144 7.85 16.69 -7.46
C ILE A 144 6.76 16.69 -8.55
N GLY A 145 6.52 17.83 -9.19
CA GLY A 145 5.57 17.93 -10.31
C GLY A 145 5.98 17.08 -11.52
N GLN A 146 7.27 17.03 -11.85
CA GLN A 146 7.79 16.21 -12.95
C GLN A 146 7.65 14.73 -12.65
N LEU A 147 8.05 14.28 -11.45
CA LEU A 147 7.87 12.91 -10.99
C LEU A 147 6.40 12.49 -11.10
N LYS A 148 5.45 13.36 -10.73
CA LYS A 148 4.02 13.07 -10.90
C LYS A 148 3.66 12.82 -12.38
N GLY A 149 4.11 13.68 -13.29
CA GLY A 149 3.81 13.54 -14.72
C GLY A 149 4.49 12.35 -15.39
N GLU A 150 5.67 11.94 -14.91
CA GLU A 150 6.40 10.80 -15.47
C GLU A 150 5.87 9.45 -14.98
N PHE A 151 5.40 9.40 -13.73
CA PHE A 151 5.01 8.14 -13.09
C PHE A 151 3.50 7.87 -13.12
N ASP A 152 2.66 8.76 -13.64
CA ASP A 152 1.20 8.53 -13.70
C ASP A 152 0.82 7.33 -14.57
N VAL A 153 1.56 7.13 -15.67
CA VAL A 153 1.44 6.03 -16.62
C VAL A 153 1.56 4.66 -15.96
N GLN A 154 2.24 4.58 -14.81
CA GLN A 154 2.38 3.34 -14.05
C GLN A 154 1.05 2.79 -13.54
N SER A 155 0.01 3.63 -13.42
CA SER A 155 -1.33 3.16 -13.07
C SER A 155 -1.99 2.38 -14.22
N THR A 156 -1.46 2.49 -15.44
CA THR A 156 -2.06 1.98 -16.68
C THR A 156 -1.24 0.87 -17.34
N PHE A 157 0.08 1.04 -17.47
CA PHE A 157 0.93 0.04 -18.15
C PHE A 157 1.03 -1.27 -17.39
N GLU A 158 1.32 -2.36 -18.10
CA GLU A 158 1.41 -3.73 -17.56
C GLU A 158 0.12 -4.23 -16.87
N GLY A 159 -1.01 -3.61 -17.24
CA GLY A 159 -2.36 -3.90 -16.77
C GLY A 159 -2.96 -2.73 -16.01
N ASP A 160 -4.14 -2.28 -16.42
CA ASP A 160 -4.93 -1.30 -15.67
C ASP A 160 -5.15 -1.77 -14.22
N ASN A 161 -4.99 -0.87 -13.26
CA ASN A 161 -5.03 -1.23 -11.84
C ASN A 161 -6.37 -1.88 -11.42
N ASN A 162 -7.51 -1.45 -11.96
CA ASN A 162 -8.82 -2.04 -11.61
C ASN A 162 -8.98 -3.43 -12.22
N VAL A 163 -8.53 -3.61 -13.46
CA VAL A 163 -8.49 -4.94 -14.12
C VAL A 163 -7.58 -5.89 -13.34
N LEU A 164 -6.44 -5.40 -12.82
CA LEU A 164 -5.55 -6.20 -11.99
C LEU A 164 -6.19 -6.61 -10.66
N MET A 165 -6.98 -5.74 -10.02
CA MET A 165 -7.75 -6.10 -8.83
C MET A 165 -8.75 -7.23 -9.12
N GLN A 166 -9.45 -7.17 -10.26
CA GLN A 166 -10.33 -8.27 -10.68
C GLN A 166 -9.53 -9.57 -10.92
N GLN A 167 -8.33 -9.46 -11.50
CA GLN A 167 -7.47 -10.62 -11.71
C GLN A 167 -7.05 -11.29 -10.39
N VAL A 168 -6.76 -10.50 -9.36
CA VAL A 168 -6.47 -10.99 -8.00
C VAL A 168 -7.68 -11.75 -7.46
N SER A 169 -8.86 -11.12 -7.45
CA SER A 169 -10.08 -11.71 -6.87
C SER A 169 -10.55 -12.94 -7.62
N LYS A 170 -10.35 -13.00 -8.94
CA LYS A 170 -10.59 -14.21 -9.76
C LYS A 170 -9.71 -15.37 -9.31
N ALA A 171 -8.43 -15.12 -9.06
CA ALA A 171 -7.51 -16.15 -8.61
C ALA A 171 -7.86 -16.65 -7.19
N LEU A 172 -8.25 -15.76 -6.29
CA LEU A 172 -8.69 -16.10 -4.94
C LEU A 172 -9.97 -16.93 -4.95
N LEU A 173 -10.95 -16.57 -5.76
CA LEU A 173 -12.18 -17.34 -5.92
C LEU A 173 -11.90 -18.74 -6.50
N ALA A 174 -11.03 -18.84 -7.50
CA ALA A 174 -10.65 -20.12 -8.09
C ALA A 174 -9.99 -21.05 -7.05
N GLU A 175 -9.10 -20.51 -6.22
CA GLU A 175 -8.49 -21.25 -5.11
C GLU A 175 -9.54 -21.69 -4.10
N TYR A 176 -10.41 -20.76 -3.66
CA TYR A 176 -11.50 -21.03 -2.72
C TYR A 176 -12.40 -22.18 -3.19
N VAL A 177 -12.88 -22.13 -4.43
CA VAL A 177 -13.75 -23.16 -5.00
C VAL A 177 -13.01 -24.50 -5.12
N ALA A 178 -11.75 -24.48 -5.56
CA ALA A 178 -10.96 -25.71 -5.71
C ALA A 178 -10.71 -26.41 -4.37
N VAL A 179 -10.39 -25.63 -3.33
CA VAL A 179 -10.14 -26.11 -1.97
C VAL A 179 -11.42 -26.66 -1.34
N LYS A 180 -12.54 -25.92 -1.42
CA LYS A 180 -13.85 -26.38 -0.92
C LYS A 180 -14.33 -27.65 -1.61
N ARG A 181 -14.21 -27.74 -2.94
CA ARG A 181 -14.60 -28.94 -3.70
C ARG A 181 -13.77 -30.17 -3.32
N LYS A 182 -12.47 -30.01 -3.08
CA LYS A 182 -11.55 -31.10 -2.74
C LYS A 182 -11.51 -31.42 -1.24
N ASN A 183 -12.22 -30.65 -0.41
CA ASN A 183 -12.16 -30.70 1.05
C ASN A 183 -10.71 -30.72 1.59
N LYS A 184 -9.85 -29.85 1.05
CA LYS A 184 -8.44 -29.72 1.45
C LYS A 184 -8.23 -28.43 2.26
N PRO A 185 -7.12 -28.30 3.01
CA PRO A 185 -6.73 -27.01 3.58
C PRO A 185 -6.19 -26.06 2.51
N PHE A 186 -6.36 -24.75 2.72
CA PHE A 186 -5.71 -23.69 1.94
C PHE A 186 -4.19 -23.74 2.13
N LYS A 187 -3.42 -23.63 1.04
CA LYS A 187 -1.94 -23.67 1.05
C LYS A 187 -1.27 -22.67 0.09
N GLU A 188 -2.07 -21.88 -0.61
CA GLU A 188 -1.61 -20.96 -1.65
C GLU A 188 -2.17 -19.56 -1.40
N LEU A 189 -1.52 -18.56 -2.00
CA LEU A 189 -1.97 -17.16 -1.99
C LEU A 189 -2.12 -16.56 -0.56
N GLY A 190 -1.41 -17.08 0.44
CA GLY A 190 -1.52 -16.53 1.80
C GLY A 190 -2.89 -16.78 2.46
N LEU A 191 -3.72 -17.66 1.89
CA LEU A 191 -5.05 -17.98 2.40
C LEU A 191 -5.03 -19.00 3.55
N GLU A 192 -3.86 -19.37 4.08
CA GLU A 192 -3.71 -20.34 5.16
C GLU A 192 -4.42 -19.91 6.44
N HIS A 193 -4.60 -18.60 6.62
CA HIS A 193 -5.38 -18.04 7.73
C HIS A 193 -6.83 -18.55 7.69
N MET A 194 -7.41 -18.89 6.53
CA MET A 194 -8.74 -19.49 6.36
C MET A 194 -8.90 -20.85 7.05
N ASN A 195 -7.80 -21.57 7.28
CA ASN A 195 -7.83 -22.88 7.94
C ASN A 195 -8.03 -22.77 9.46
N LYS A 196 -7.85 -21.57 10.02
CA LYS A 196 -7.97 -21.30 11.46
C LYS A 196 -9.37 -20.78 11.80
N SER A 197 -9.73 -20.82 13.08
CA SER A 197 -10.95 -20.19 13.59
C SER A 197 -11.07 -18.73 13.14
N CYS A 198 -12.31 -18.25 12.98
CA CYS A 198 -12.56 -16.86 12.62
C CYS A 198 -12.02 -15.94 13.72
N PRO A 199 -11.22 -14.92 13.38
CA PRO A 199 -10.76 -13.96 14.38
C PRO A 199 -11.96 -13.24 15.02
N ILE A 200 -11.90 -13.06 16.33
CA ILE A 200 -12.93 -12.33 17.09
C ILE A 200 -12.41 -10.92 17.36
N ILE A 201 -13.12 -9.93 16.82
CA ILE A 201 -12.78 -8.53 17.03
C ILE A 201 -13.50 -8.03 18.29
N PRO A 202 -12.78 -7.40 19.23
CA PRO A 202 -13.39 -6.84 20.43
C PRO A 202 -14.47 -5.82 20.09
N SER A 203 -15.60 -5.88 20.81
CA SER A 203 -16.69 -4.91 20.65
C SER A 203 -16.26 -3.48 20.97
N GLN A 204 -15.34 -3.32 21.92
CA GLN A 204 -14.74 -2.03 22.29
C GLN A 204 -13.23 -2.08 22.06
N LEU A 205 -12.74 -1.21 21.18
CA LEU A 205 -11.33 -1.12 20.85
C LEU A 205 -10.61 -0.19 21.81
N THR A 206 -9.65 -0.70 22.57
CA THR A 206 -8.73 0.13 23.36
C THR A 206 -7.51 0.54 22.54
N VAL A 207 -6.77 1.57 22.98
CA VAL A 207 -5.52 2.01 22.32
C VAL A 207 -4.48 0.90 22.26
N SER A 208 -4.30 0.16 23.35
CA SER A 208 -3.33 -0.95 23.41
C SER A 208 -3.72 -2.08 22.48
N THR A 209 -5.02 -2.41 22.41
CA THR A 209 -5.54 -3.41 21.48
C THR A 209 -5.33 -2.98 20.03
N ALA A 210 -5.70 -1.73 19.67
CA ALA A 210 -5.56 -1.21 18.31
C ALA A 210 -4.11 -1.25 17.78
N ARG A 211 -3.14 -1.03 18.68
CA ARG A 211 -1.71 -1.05 18.36
C ARG A 211 -1.06 -2.44 18.42
N SER A 212 -1.78 -3.45 18.93
CA SER A 212 -1.25 -4.81 19.04
C SER A 212 -1.12 -5.48 17.67
N ALA A 213 -0.02 -6.20 17.45
CA ALA A 213 0.20 -6.95 16.20
C ALA A 213 -0.88 -8.00 15.96
N GLN A 214 -1.40 -8.61 17.04
CA GLN A 214 -2.45 -9.61 16.97
C GLN A 214 -3.75 -9.04 16.39
N PHE A 215 -4.29 -7.96 16.98
CA PHE A 215 -5.52 -7.31 16.47
C PHE A 215 -5.35 -6.87 15.01
N GLN A 216 -4.21 -6.27 14.69
CA GLN A 216 -3.95 -5.74 13.35
C GLN A 216 -3.91 -6.84 12.28
N ASN A 217 -3.33 -7.99 12.60
CA ASN A 217 -3.37 -9.15 11.71
C ASN A 217 -4.80 -9.73 11.62
N ASP A 218 -5.47 -9.86 12.76
CA ASP A 218 -6.81 -10.44 12.87
C ASP A 218 -7.87 -9.65 12.09
N ILE A 219 -7.87 -8.32 12.17
CA ILE A 219 -8.84 -7.47 11.46
C ILE A 219 -8.66 -7.55 9.93
N PHE A 220 -7.43 -7.65 9.43
CA PHE A 220 -7.17 -7.83 8.01
C PHE A 220 -7.52 -9.24 7.52
N CYS A 221 -7.20 -10.27 8.33
CA CYS A 221 -7.60 -11.65 8.06
C CYS A 221 -9.14 -11.80 8.06
N LEU A 222 -9.84 -11.15 8.99
CA LEU A 222 -11.30 -11.15 9.04
C LEU A 222 -11.89 -10.52 7.78
N ARG A 223 -11.40 -9.32 7.38
CA ARG A 223 -11.87 -8.63 6.18
C ARG A 223 -11.70 -9.48 4.93
N GLU A 224 -10.50 -10.01 4.68
CA GLU A 224 -10.25 -10.84 3.49
C GLU A 224 -11.09 -12.13 3.49
N ARG A 225 -11.18 -12.82 4.64
CA ARG A 225 -12.00 -14.03 4.79
C ARG A 225 -13.46 -13.79 4.48
N ASP A 226 -14.06 -12.77 5.10
CA ASP A 226 -15.48 -12.48 4.96
C ASP A 226 -15.82 -12.02 3.53
N LEU A 227 -15.00 -11.13 2.95
CA LEU A 227 -15.15 -10.71 1.55
C LEU A 227 -15.05 -11.89 0.57
N LEU A 228 -14.11 -12.82 0.78
CA LEU A 228 -13.96 -14.00 -0.06
C LEU A 228 -15.19 -14.91 0.03
N ASN A 229 -15.72 -15.13 1.23
CA ASN A 229 -16.94 -15.91 1.43
C ASN A 229 -18.15 -15.25 0.75
N ARG A 230 -18.33 -13.93 0.94
CA ARG A 230 -19.41 -13.15 0.31
C ARG A 230 -19.32 -13.19 -1.21
N PHE A 231 -18.13 -12.97 -1.75
CA PHE A 231 -17.88 -12.99 -3.18
C PHE A 231 -18.21 -14.36 -3.79
N ALA A 232 -17.76 -15.44 -3.15
CA ALA A 232 -18.08 -16.79 -3.59
C ALA A 232 -19.58 -17.09 -3.54
N ALA A 233 -20.28 -16.63 -2.50
CA ALA A 233 -21.72 -16.79 -2.37
C ALA A 233 -22.50 -16.00 -3.43
N GLU A 234 -22.10 -14.75 -3.72
CA GLU A 234 -22.74 -13.91 -4.74
C GLU A 234 -22.55 -14.49 -6.15
N VAL A 235 -21.33 -14.91 -6.50
CA VAL A 235 -21.08 -15.58 -7.79
C VAL A 235 -21.91 -16.85 -7.92
N SER A 236 -22.01 -17.63 -6.84
CA SER A 236 -22.83 -18.85 -6.83
C SER A 236 -24.33 -18.54 -6.98
N ARG A 237 -24.81 -17.44 -6.39
CA ARG A 237 -26.19 -16.97 -6.53
C ARG A 237 -26.52 -16.60 -7.97
N TYR A 238 -25.65 -15.85 -8.66
CA TYR A 238 -25.85 -15.51 -10.07
C TYR A 238 -25.83 -16.76 -10.97
N GLN A 239 -24.93 -17.72 -10.71
CA GLN A 239 -24.91 -18.98 -11.45
C GLN A 239 -26.21 -19.80 -11.26
N ALA A 240 -26.75 -19.80 -10.04
CA ALA A 240 -28.04 -20.44 -9.76
C ALA A 240 -29.22 -19.76 -10.48
N GLN A 241 -29.08 -18.49 -10.86
CA GLN A 241 -30.04 -17.73 -11.68
C GLN A 241 -29.87 -17.96 -13.18
N GLY A 242 -28.95 -18.83 -13.61
CA GLY A 242 -28.71 -19.19 -15.00
C GLY A 242 -27.59 -18.40 -15.69
N GLU A 243 -26.92 -17.50 -14.98
CA GLU A 243 -25.78 -16.75 -15.53
C GLU A 243 -24.58 -17.66 -15.78
N SER A 244 -23.81 -17.35 -16.84
CA SER A 244 -22.53 -18.01 -17.08
C SER A 244 -21.54 -17.69 -15.95
N LYS A 245 -20.46 -18.49 -15.83
CA LYS A 245 -19.44 -18.26 -14.80
C LYS A 245 -18.78 -16.89 -14.96
N GLU A 246 -18.53 -16.49 -16.20
CA GLU A 246 -17.92 -15.23 -16.57
C GLU A 246 -18.86 -14.05 -16.28
N SER A 247 -20.15 -14.17 -16.64
CA SER A 247 -21.17 -13.16 -16.37
C SER A 247 -21.37 -12.96 -14.86
N ALA A 248 -21.52 -14.05 -14.11
CA ALA A 248 -21.66 -14.03 -12.65
C ALA A 248 -20.47 -13.35 -11.96
N PHE A 249 -19.24 -13.60 -12.43
CA PHE A 249 -18.04 -12.94 -11.92
C PHE A 249 -18.07 -11.43 -12.18
N ILE A 250 -18.37 -11.01 -13.41
CA ILE A 250 -18.42 -9.59 -13.79
C ILE A 250 -19.53 -8.86 -13.04
N ALA A 251 -20.70 -9.48 -12.87
CA ALA A 251 -21.80 -8.91 -12.11
C ALA A 251 -21.46 -8.68 -10.62
N SER A 252 -20.51 -9.44 -10.08
CA SER A 252 -20.07 -9.40 -8.68
C SER A 252 -18.85 -8.46 -8.46
N TYR A 253 -18.65 -7.47 -9.35
CA TYR A 253 -17.41 -6.67 -9.39
C TYR A 253 -17.12 -5.86 -8.11
N GLN A 254 -18.15 -5.43 -7.37
CA GLN A 254 -17.97 -4.61 -6.16
C GLN A 254 -17.25 -5.41 -5.06
N LEU A 255 -17.74 -6.62 -4.78
CA LEU A 255 -17.06 -7.55 -3.86
C LEU A 255 -15.69 -7.98 -4.40
N ALA A 256 -15.56 -8.14 -5.73
CA ALA A 256 -14.27 -8.45 -6.34
C ALA A 256 -13.25 -7.32 -6.11
N GLU A 257 -13.63 -6.05 -6.22
CA GLU A 257 -12.70 -4.93 -5.99
C GLU A 257 -12.27 -4.87 -4.52
N ASP A 258 -13.23 -4.91 -3.59
CA ASP A 258 -12.95 -4.87 -2.16
C ASP A 258 -12.06 -6.06 -1.72
N LEU A 259 -12.31 -7.26 -2.24
CA LEU A 259 -11.51 -8.45 -1.97
C LEU A 259 -10.07 -8.30 -2.47
N GLY A 260 -9.87 -7.75 -3.67
CA GLY A 260 -8.54 -7.56 -4.26
C GLY A 260 -7.68 -6.61 -3.42
N ARG A 261 -8.28 -5.53 -2.92
CA ARG A 261 -7.65 -4.60 -1.96
C ARG A 261 -7.37 -5.29 -0.62
N ALA A 262 -8.35 -6.02 -0.08
CA ALA A 262 -8.23 -6.71 1.20
C ALA A 262 -7.07 -7.73 1.23
N PHE A 263 -6.95 -8.53 0.18
CA PHE A 263 -5.83 -9.44 -0.02
C PHE A 263 -4.49 -8.70 -0.05
N THR A 264 -4.43 -7.63 -0.83
CA THR A 264 -3.18 -6.92 -1.05
C THR A 264 -2.68 -6.22 0.21
N ASP A 265 -3.57 -5.57 0.96
CA ASP A 265 -3.24 -4.93 2.24
C ASP A 265 -2.74 -5.95 3.27
N ARG A 266 -3.39 -7.12 3.37
CA ARG A 266 -2.93 -8.18 4.27
C ARG A 266 -1.55 -8.70 3.86
N ALA A 267 -1.33 -8.93 2.56
CA ALA A 267 -0.04 -9.35 2.05
C ALA A 267 1.06 -8.33 2.35
N ILE A 268 0.80 -7.03 2.22
CA ILE A 268 1.73 -5.96 2.61
C ILE A 268 2.00 -6.01 4.12
N LEU A 269 0.95 -6.08 4.96
CA LEU A 269 1.10 -6.18 6.43
C LEU A 269 1.97 -7.37 6.83
N GLN A 270 1.77 -8.53 6.21
CA GLN A 270 2.52 -9.74 6.50
C GLN A 270 4.02 -9.55 6.23
N THR A 271 4.39 -8.93 5.12
CA THR A 271 5.80 -8.61 4.83
C THR A 271 6.40 -7.61 5.82
N PHE A 272 5.59 -6.70 6.36
CA PHE A 272 6.02 -5.78 7.41
C PHE A 272 6.30 -6.55 8.70
N ILE A 273 5.34 -7.34 9.17
CA ILE A 273 5.47 -8.12 10.41
C ILE A 273 6.68 -9.05 10.35
N GLU A 274 6.93 -9.70 9.20
CA GLU A 274 8.13 -10.51 8.99
C GLU A 274 9.42 -9.71 9.11
N ALA A 275 9.47 -8.52 8.51
CA ALA A 275 10.64 -7.65 8.61
C ALA A 275 10.87 -7.16 10.06
N GLU A 276 9.82 -6.76 10.77
CA GLU A 276 9.88 -6.32 12.17
C GLU A 276 10.30 -7.45 13.13
N ASN A 277 9.83 -8.68 12.90
CA ASN A 277 10.21 -9.84 13.70
C ASN A 277 11.70 -10.20 13.57
N ASN A 278 12.32 -9.87 12.44
CA ASN A 278 13.74 -10.09 12.20
C ASN A 278 14.64 -9.00 12.84
N VAL A 279 14.06 -7.94 13.41
CA VAL A 279 14.82 -6.90 14.11
C VAL A 279 15.01 -7.27 15.58
N THR A 280 16.28 -7.30 16.00
CA THR A 280 16.70 -7.53 17.39
C THR A 280 16.91 -6.23 18.16
N ASP A 281 17.25 -5.13 17.48
CA ASP A 281 17.43 -3.80 18.08
C ASP A 281 16.09 -3.22 18.57
N ALA A 282 15.96 -3.06 19.89
CA ALA A 282 14.71 -2.63 20.52
C ALA A 282 14.26 -1.20 20.10
N PRO A 283 15.14 -0.18 20.05
CA PRO A 283 14.78 1.13 19.53
C PRO A 283 14.24 1.11 18.10
N LEU A 284 14.90 0.40 17.18
CA LEU A 284 14.43 0.25 15.81
C LEU A 284 13.09 -0.49 15.75
N LYS A 285 12.93 -1.55 16.53
CA LYS A 285 11.68 -2.31 16.61
C LYS A 285 10.51 -1.44 17.08
N ASN A 286 10.74 -0.54 18.04
CA ASN A 286 9.72 0.41 18.50
C ASN A 286 9.27 1.36 17.38
N VAL A 287 10.21 1.92 16.61
CA VAL A 287 9.90 2.79 15.47
C VAL A 287 9.14 2.01 14.39
N LEU A 288 9.56 0.78 14.09
CA LEU A 288 8.84 -0.09 13.14
C LEU A 288 7.42 -0.43 13.60
N SER A 289 7.21 -0.65 14.90
CA SER A 289 5.88 -0.88 15.47
C SER A 289 4.98 0.36 15.35
N LEU A 290 5.52 1.58 15.51
CA LEU A 290 4.78 2.82 15.25
C LEU A 290 4.35 2.92 13.79
N LEU A 291 5.26 2.63 12.86
CA LEU A 291 4.98 2.65 11.42
C LEU A 291 3.98 1.56 11.00
N ARG A 292 4.09 0.34 11.54
CA ARG A 292 3.09 -0.73 11.31
C ARG A 292 1.73 -0.30 11.83
N SER A 293 1.66 0.24 13.04
CA SER A 293 0.41 0.72 13.62
C SER A 293 -0.20 1.83 12.79
N MET A 294 0.61 2.79 12.32
CA MET A 294 0.13 3.83 11.42
C MET A 294 -0.39 3.24 10.10
N TYR A 295 0.34 2.31 9.47
CA TYR A 295 -0.08 1.64 8.23
C TYR A 295 -1.45 0.96 8.37
N VAL A 296 -1.66 0.21 9.46
CA VAL A 296 -2.92 -0.51 9.68
C VAL A 296 -4.03 0.46 10.04
N LEU A 297 -3.84 1.33 11.03
CA LEU A 297 -4.91 2.21 11.50
C LEU A 297 -5.32 3.26 10.46
N VAL A 298 -4.40 3.75 9.64
CA VAL A 298 -4.79 4.64 8.52
C VAL A 298 -5.55 3.87 7.44
N THR A 299 -5.25 2.59 7.21
CA THR A 299 -6.02 1.75 6.28
C THR A 299 -7.43 1.51 6.81
N LEU A 300 -7.59 1.29 8.12
CA LEU A 300 -8.89 1.19 8.79
C LEU A 300 -9.71 2.50 8.70
N ASP A 301 -9.06 3.68 8.83
CA ASP A 301 -9.73 4.99 8.78
C ASP A 301 -10.14 5.40 7.36
N GLU A 302 -9.42 4.94 6.33
CA GLU A 302 -9.62 5.35 4.94
C GLU A 302 -10.48 4.37 4.12
N ASP A 303 -10.45 3.09 4.42
CA ASP A 303 -11.23 2.09 3.67
C ASP A 303 -12.64 1.93 4.25
N ALA A 304 -13.63 2.36 3.48
CA ALA A 304 -15.03 2.26 3.84
C ALA A 304 -15.52 0.81 4.02
N SER A 305 -14.81 -0.20 3.50
CA SER A 305 -15.19 -1.61 3.64
C SER A 305 -15.30 -2.04 5.11
N PHE A 306 -14.48 -1.47 6.01
CA PHE A 306 -14.53 -1.79 7.44
C PHE A 306 -15.85 -1.40 8.11
N LEU A 307 -16.49 -0.31 7.66
CA LEU A 307 -17.82 0.08 8.11
C LEU A 307 -18.92 -0.58 7.29
N ARG A 308 -18.76 -0.63 5.96
CA ARG A 308 -19.74 -1.20 5.01
C ARG A 308 -20.11 -2.64 5.36
N TYR A 309 -19.13 -3.44 5.77
CA TYR A 309 -19.31 -4.84 6.15
C TYR A 309 -19.30 -5.07 7.67
N SER A 310 -19.33 -4.00 8.46
CA SER A 310 -19.43 -4.04 9.92
C SER A 310 -18.28 -4.77 10.62
N TYR A 311 -17.06 -4.70 10.06
CA TYR A 311 -15.84 -5.17 10.75
C TYR A 311 -15.45 -4.23 11.90
N LEU A 312 -15.82 -2.95 11.79
CA LEU A 312 -15.73 -1.96 12.84
C LEU A 312 -17.09 -1.32 13.08
N THR A 313 -17.38 -1.01 14.35
CA THR A 313 -18.49 -0.11 14.69
C THR A 313 -18.09 1.34 14.45
N THR A 314 -19.06 2.24 14.45
CA THR A 314 -18.85 3.69 14.37
C THR A 314 -17.96 4.21 15.50
N GLU A 315 -18.09 3.66 16.71
CA GLU A 315 -17.32 4.05 17.90
C GLU A 315 -15.87 3.58 17.77
N ASN A 316 -15.65 2.34 17.28
CA ASN A 316 -14.30 1.82 17.03
C ASN A 316 -13.62 2.58 15.89
N ALA A 317 -14.34 2.94 14.83
CA ALA A 317 -13.81 3.78 13.75
C ALA A 317 -13.42 5.19 14.26
N ALA A 318 -14.24 5.80 15.13
CA ALA A 318 -13.89 7.06 15.76
C ALA A 318 -12.65 6.95 16.65
N THR A 319 -12.48 5.81 17.33
CA THR A 319 -11.28 5.51 18.14
C THR A 319 -10.05 5.37 17.26
N VAL A 320 -10.14 4.62 16.15
CA VAL A 320 -9.07 4.50 15.14
C VAL A 320 -8.66 5.87 14.62
N ARG A 321 -9.62 6.72 14.25
CA ARG A 321 -9.33 8.08 13.74
C ARG A 321 -8.57 8.94 14.73
N LYS A 322 -8.98 8.93 16.01
CA LYS A 322 -8.26 9.64 17.09
C LYS A 322 -6.85 9.09 17.25
N GLU A 323 -6.69 7.78 17.10
CA GLU A 323 -5.41 7.11 17.26
C GLU A 323 -4.43 7.41 16.12
N VAL A 324 -4.92 7.52 14.88
CA VAL A 324 -4.13 8.00 13.74
C VAL A 324 -3.56 9.40 13.99
N ALA A 325 -4.34 10.30 14.60
CA ALA A 325 -3.86 11.63 14.95
C ALA A 325 -2.74 11.59 16.00
N LYS A 326 -2.85 10.73 17.03
CA LYS A 326 -1.77 10.54 18.02
C LYS A 326 -0.51 9.96 17.40
N LEU A 327 -0.65 8.95 16.55
CA LEU A 327 0.48 8.36 15.83
C LEU A 327 1.19 9.37 14.94
N CYS A 328 0.49 10.35 14.36
CA CYS A 328 1.13 11.46 13.65
C CYS A 328 2.06 12.25 14.58
N SER A 329 1.59 12.61 15.77
CA SER A 329 2.40 13.33 16.76
C SER A 329 3.59 12.49 17.28
N GLU A 330 3.42 11.17 17.42
CA GLU A 330 4.50 10.27 17.84
C GLU A 330 5.54 10.01 16.74
N ILE A 331 5.13 9.98 15.47
CA ILE A 331 6.05 9.81 14.33
C ILE A 331 6.80 11.11 14.01
N ARG A 332 6.18 12.27 14.25
CA ARG A 332 6.77 13.59 13.98
C ARG A 332 8.23 13.75 14.47
N PRO A 333 8.61 13.43 15.70
CA PRO A 333 10.01 13.57 16.13
C PRO A 333 10.98 12.67 15.34
N HIS A 334 10.50 11.59 14.74
CA HIS A 334 11.30 10.66 13.95
C HIS A 334 11.32 10.99 12.45
N ALA A 335 10.51 11.95 11.98
CA ALA A 335 10.28 12.19 10.55
C ALA A 335 11.58 12.43 9.76
N LEU A 336 12.52 13.22 10.28
CA LEU A 336 13.81 13.48 9.61
C LEU A 336 14.66 12.21 9.52
N ALA A 337 14.77 11.46 10.63
CA ALA A 337 15.53 10.22 10.66
C ALA A 337 14.94 9.20 9.68
N LEU A 338 13.62 9.09 9.63
CA LEU A 338 12.88 8.18 8.74
C LEU A 338 13.07 8.51 7.27
N VAL A 339 13.13 9.78 6.86
CA VAL A 339 13.40 10.10 5.45
C VAL A 339 14.88 10.01 5.10
N SER A 340 15.77 10.27 6.05
CA SER A 340 17.21 10.12 5.86
C SER A 340 17.64 8.65 5.76
N SER A 341 17.01 7.74 6.50
CA SER A 341 17.27 6.30 6.42
C SER A 341 16.82 5.66 5.10
N LEU A 342 16.10 6.39 4.23
CA LEU A 342 15.81 5.94 2.88
C LEU A 342 17.06 5.90 1.99
N GLY A 343 18.15 6.55 2.40
CA GLY A 343 19.45 6.50 1.71
C GLY A 343 19.42 7.10 0.31
N ILE A 344 18.55 8.10 0.09
CA ILE A 344 18.43 8.77 -1.21
C ILE A 344 19.64 9.68 -1.39
N PRO A 345 20.46 9.51 -2.44
CA PRO A 345 21.59 10.41 -2.68
C PRO A 345 21.09 11.84 -2.97
N ASP A 346 21.83 12.83 -2.50
CA ASP A 346 21.42 14.24 -2.57
C ASP A 346 21.11 14.73 -3.99
N ALA A 347 21.78 14.18 -5.01
CA ALA A 347 21.53 14.50 -6.43
C ALA A 347 20.12 14.12 -6.93
N PHE A 348 19.42 13.23 -6.22
CA PHE A 348 18.03 12.85 -6.49
C PHE A 348 17.03 13.69 -5.70
N LEU A 349 17.49 14.45 -4.71
CA LEU A 349 16.66 15.39 -3.95
C LEU A 349 16.60 16.75 -4.64
N SER A 350 15.79 17.63 -4.08
CA SER A 350 15.53 18.97 -4.60
C SER A 350 16.19 20.04 -3.75
N PRO A 351 16.49 21.23 -4.31
CA PRO A 351 17.08 22.33 -3.55
C PRO A 351 16.34 22.64 -2.24
N ILE A 352 15.00 22.63 -2.27
CA ILE A 352 14.15 22.88 -1.10
C ILE A 352 14.26 21.82 0.02
N ALA A 353 14.84 20.66 -0.27
CA ALA A 353 15.11 19.63 0.73
C ALA A 353 16.34 19.94 1.60
N PHE A 354 17.13 20.95 1.22
CA PHE A 354 18.32 21.40 1.93
C PHE A 354 18.06 22.78 2.52
N ASP A 355 18.38 23.83 1.77
CA ASP A 355 18.16 25.23 2.13
C ASP A 355 17.21 25.87 1.13
N TRP A 356 15.92 25.88 1.47
CA TRP A 356 14.91 26.48 0.62
C TRP A 356 15.03 28.01 0.56
N VAL A 357 15.66 28.66 1.54
CA VAL A 357 15.85 30.13 1.53
C VAL A 357 16.95 30.48 0.55
N ALA A 358 18.11 29.84 0.65
CA ALA A 358 19.22 30.04 -0.29
C ALA A 358 18.80 29.70 -1.72
N ALA A 359 18.07 28.60 -1.92
CA ALA A 359 17.55 28.22 -3.24
C ALA A 359 16.57 29.23 -3.86
N ASN A 360 15.98 30.12 -3.06
CA ASN A 360 15.08 31.18 -3.52
C ASN A 360 15.74 32.58 -3.45
N SER A 361 16.98 32.67 -2.97
CA SER A 361 17.72 33.93 -2.95
C SER A 361 18.27 34.24 -4.34
N TRP A 362 18.09 35.48 -4.79
CA TRP A 362 18.75 35.95 -6.00
C TRP A 362 20.24 36.07 -5.71
N SER A 363 21.09 35.39 -6.48
CA SER A 363 22.50 35.76 -6.52
C SER A 363 22.57 37.18 -7.05
N THR A 364 23.08 38.12 -6.26
CA THR A 364 23.50 39.42 -6.79
C THR A 364 24.48 39.14 -7.90
N VAL A 365 24.08 39.42 -9.14
CA VAL A 365 24.97 39.40 -10.29
C VAL A 365 26.12 40.35 -9.95
N GLN A 366 27.31 39.80 -9.69
CA GLN A 366 28.52 40.59 -9.69
C GLN A 366 28.72 41.01 -11.15
N ASN A 367 28.35 42.25 -11.45
CA ASN A 367 28.65 42.92 -12.72
C ASN A 367 30.17 43.07 -12.89
#